data_AF-A0A6I4NIM2-F1
#
_entry.id   AF-A0A6I4NIM2-F1
#
_cell.length_a   1.000
_cell.length_b   1.000
_cell.length_c   1.000
_cell.angle_alpha   90.00
_cell.angle_beta   90.00
_cell.angle_gamma   90.00
#
_symmetry.space_group_name_H-M   'P 1'
#
loop_
_entity.id
_entity.type
_entity.pdbx_description
1 polymer ?
#
loop_
_entity_poly.entity_id
_entity_poly.type
_entity_poly.pdbx_seq_one_letter_code
_entity_poly.pdbx_strand_id
1 'polypeptide(L)'
;MGKDLHYSIRPFIENALKHHHVVKEVKSIQIDNFYAYEVIRNGMDSVIVVLSDDYFFGENAIQKKPEILKDGGFFLKARPEGGGIEKSIPAEKLGIGRIGKLLGALNRNDFWNYEPPKKD
;
A
#
# COMPACT_ATOMS: atom_id res chain seq x y z
N MET A 1 -14.39 -0.84 -10.82
CA MET A 1 -13.32 -1.50 -11.60
C MET A 1 -12.02 -0.84 -11.16
N GLY A 2 -11.25 -1.44 -10.23
CA GLY A 2 -10.00 -0.84 -9.71
C GLY A 2 -8.77 -1.08 -10.60
N LYS A 3 -8.99 -1.46 -11.86
CA LYS A 3 -7.94 -1.71 -12.86
C LYS A 3 -7.68 -0.51 -13.79
N ASP A 4 -8.33 0.64 -13.58
CA ASP A 4 -8.11 1.90 -14.33
C ASP A 4 -6.87 2.69 -13.84
N LEU A 5 -5.78 1.95 -13.62
CA LEU A 5 -4.48 2.51 -13.32
C LEU A 5 -3.72 2.77 -14.62
N HIS A 6 -3.21 4.00 -14.76
CA HIS A 6 -2.36 4.34 -15.88
C HIS A 6 -1.18 3.35 -15.97
N TYR A 7 -0.86 2.89 -17.18
CA TYR A 7 0.06 1.76 -17.41
C TYR A 7 1.45 1.95 -16.77
N SER A 8 1.89 3.21 -16.59
CA SER A 8 3.18 3.56 -15.99
C SER A 8 3.23 3.44 -14.46
N ILE A 9 2.07 3.43 -13.78
CA ILE A 9 1.99 3.44 -12.33
C ILE A 9 2.52 2.13 -11.72
N ARG A 10 2.18 0.99 -12.33
CA ARG A 10 2.62 -0.32 -11.85
C ARG A 10 4.15 -0.49 -11.95
N PRO A 11 4.80 -0.27 -13.11
CA PRO A 11 6.26 -0.29 -13.19
C PRO A 11 6.94 0.65 -12.19
N PHE A 12 6.40 1.86 -12.00
CA PHE A 12 6.95 2.81 -11.04
C PHE A 12 6.93 2.27 -9.61
N ILE A 13 5.79 1.72 -9.17
CA ILE A 13 5.63 1.17 -7.81
C ILE A 13 6.49 -0.09 -7.63
N GLU A 14 6.46 -1.02 -8.59
CA GLU A 14 7.29 -2.22 -8.53
C GLU A 14 8.78 -1.87 -8.47
N ASN A 15 9.22 -0.89 -9.25
CA ASN A 15 10.60 -0.44 -9.25
C ASN A 15 10.99 0.16 -7.89
N ALA A 16 10.13 1.00 -7.31
CA ALA A 16 10.35 1.58 -5.99
C ALA A 16 10.45 0.52 -4.88
N LEU A 17 9.59 -0.50 -4.92
CA LEU A 17 9.60 -1.60 -3.96
C LEU A 17 10.85 -2.48 -4.11
N LYS A 18 11.19 -2.88 -5.34
CA LYS A 18 12.35 -3.76 -5.63
C LYS A 18 13.69 -3.13 -5.25
N HIS A 19 13.81 -1.81 -5.34
CA HIS A 19 15.03 -1.09 -4.98
C HIS A 19 15.06 -0.61 -3.52
N HIS A 20 14.02 -0.89 -2.73
CA HIS A 20 13.99 -0.50 -1.34
C HIS A 20 14.84 -1.46 -0.49
N HIS A 21 15.78 -0.92 0.28
CA HIS A 21 16.82 -1.70 0.98
C HIS A 21 16.29 -2.78 1.95
N VAL A 22 15.11 -2.61 2.56
CA VAL A 22 14.52 -3.64 3.44
C VAL A 22 13.73 -4.73 2.70
N VAL A 23 13.48 -4.54 1.40
CA VAL A 23 12.68 -5.48 0.60
C VAL A 23 13.59 -6.56 0.04
N LYS A 24 13.23 -7.82 0.27
CA LYS A 24 13.90 -9.00 -0.24
C LYS A 24 13.33 -9.41 -1.60
N GLU A 25 12.01 -9.41 -1.70
CA GLU A 25 11.28 -9.90 -2.87
C GLU A 25 9.92 -9.22 -2.95
N VAL A 26 9.44 -9.02 -4.18
CA VAL A 26 8.10 -8.49 -4.46
C VAL A 26 7.38 -9.49 -5.36
N LYS A 27 6.28 -10.07 -4.88
CA LYS A 27 5.45 -11.01 -5.64
C LYS A 27 4.15 -10.34 -6.04
N SER A 28 3.80 -10.38 -7.32
CA SER A 28 2.50 -9.89 -7.79
C SER A 28 1.41 -10.89 -7.43
N ILE A 29 0.30 -10.40 -6.88
CA ILE A 29 -0.88 -11.19 -6.58
C ILE A 29 -1.99 -10.75 -7.52
N GLN A 30 -2.51 -11.72 -8.28
CA GLN A 30 -3.63 -11.51 -9.17
C GLN A 30 -4.92 -11.55 -8.36
N ILE A 31 -5.61 -10.41 -8.28
CA ILE A 31 -6.96 -10.31 -7.72
C ILE A 31 -7.85 -9.58 -8.72
N ASP A 32 -9.14 -9.94 -8.76
CA ASP A 32 -10.02 -9.57 -9.88
C ASP A 32 -10.10 -8.07 -10.11
N ASN A 33 -10.21 -7.31 -9.02
CA ASN A 33 -10.53 -5.89 -9.06
C ASN A 33 -9.38 -4.96 -8.73
N PHE A 34 -8.22 -5.47 -8.32
CA PHE A 34 -7.11 -4.66 -7.83
C PHE A 34 -5.77 -5.25 -8.26
N TYR A 35 -4.72 -4.43 -8.22
CA TYR A 35 -3.36 -4.93 -8.26
C TYR A 35 -2.84 -5.06 -6.84
N ALA A 36 -2.37 -6.24 -6.46
CA ALA A 36 -1.79 -6.49 -5.16
C ALA A 36 -0.37 -7.03 -5.28
N TYR A 37 0.42 -6.77 -4.24
CA TYR A 37 1.77 -7.28 -4.09
C TYR A 37 1.97 -7.84 -2.70
N GLU A 38 2.64 -8.98 -2.59
CA GLU A 38 3.28 -9.40 -1.35
C GLU A 38 4.71 -8.85 -1.34
N VAL A 39 5.00 -7.99 -0.38
CA VAL A 39 6.33 -7.41 -0.16
C VAL A 39 7.00 -8.18 0.95
N ILE A 40 7.94 -9.06 0.57
CA ILE A 40 8.72 -9.87 1.50
C ILE A 40 9.93 -9.03 1.93
N ARG A 41 10.11 -8.91 3.25
CA ARG A 41 11.15 -8.06 3.85
C ARG A 41 12.27 -8.89 4.50
N ASN A 42 13.46 -8.31 4.61
CA ASN A 42 14.60 -8.96 5.24
C ASN A 42 14.47 -8.97 6.77
N GLY A 43 14.26 -10.15 7.36
CA GLY A 43 14.17 -10.30 8.83
C GLY A 43 12.91 -9.69 9.46
N MET A 44 11.88 -9.43 8.65
CA MET A 44 10.62 -8.80 9.05
C MET A 44 9.44 -9.51 8.37
N ASP A 45 8.24 -9.33 8.92
CA ASP A 45 7.01 -9.93 8.36
C ASP A 45 6.75 -9.43 6.93
N SER A 46 6.07 -10.22 6.09
CA SER A 46 5.62 -9.72 4.79
C SER A 46 4.53 -8.65 4.94
N VAL A 47 4.41 -7.77 3.93
CA VAL A 47 3.34 -6.77 3.87
C VAL A 47 2.57 -6.95 2.57
N ILE A 48 1.26 -7.12 2.66
CA ILE A 48 0.38 -7.08 1.50
C ILE A 48 0.12 -5.62 1.14
N VAL A 49 0.38 -5.25 -0.11
CA VAL A 49 0.15 -3.91 -0.64
C VAL A 49 -0.89 -4.00 -1.75
N VAL A 50 -2.01 -3.30 -1.60
CA VAL A 50 -3.06 -3.20 -2.62
C VAL A 50 -3.03 -1.80 -3.23
N LEU A 51 -2.96 -1.74 -4.56
CA LEU A 51 -3.00 -0.49 -5.32
C LEU A 51 -4.45 -0.16 -5.65
N SER A 52 -4.78 1.12 -5.53
CA SER A 52 -6.02 1.66 -6.05
C SER A 52 -5.82 2.99 -6.75
N ASP A 53 -6.70 3.25 -7.72
CA ASP A 53 -7.00 4.60 -8.19
C ASP A 53 -7.90 5.34 -7.17
N ASP A 54 -7.75 6.66 -7.09
CA ASP A 54 -8.32 7.48 -6.01
C ASP A 54 -9.86 7.53 -5.97
N TYR A 55 -10.56 7.06 -7.01
CA TYR A 55 -12.01 7.17 -7.12
C TYR A 55 -12.80 6.29 -6.15
N PHE A 56 -12.18 5.27 -5.56
CA PHE A 56 -12.87 4.31 -4.71
C PHE A 56 -12.68 4.55 -3.20
N PHE A 57 -11.75 5.41 -2.75
CA PHE A 57 -11.20 5.27 -1.39
C PHE A 57 -11.32 6.52 -0.48
N GLY A 58 -12.54 6.73 0.04
CA GLY A 58 -12.86 7.48 1.27
C GLY A 58 -13.13 6.52 2.46
N GLU A 59 -13.70 7.00 3.59
CA GLU A 59 -13.99 6.18 4.79
C GLU A 59 -14.76 4.88 4.50
N ASN A 60 -15.65 4.90 3.49
CA ASN A 60 -16.44 3.74 3.05
C ASN A 60 -15.60 2.60 2.46
N ALA A 61 -14.34 2.85 2.12
CA ALA A 61 -13.51 1.87 1.43
C ALA A 61 -12.72 0.97 2.38
N ILE A 62 -12.59 1.36 3.65
CA ILE A 62 -12.19 0.46 4.73
C ILE A 62 -13.21 -0.68 4.86
N GLN A 63 -14.50 -0.37 4.74
CA GLN A 63 -15.58 -1.37 4.78
C GLN A 63 -15.60 -2.28 3.55
N LYS A 64 -15.05 -1.82 2.41
CA LYS A 64 -14.94 -2.59 1.16
C LYS A 64 -13.52 -3.11 0.92
N LYS A 65 -12.73 -3.30 1.99
CA LYS A 65 -11.36 -3.79 1.84
C LYS A 65 -11.36 -5.18 1.17
N PRO A 66 -10.48 -5.43 0.20
CA PRO A 66 -10.36 -6.76 -0.39
C PRO A 66 -9.99 -7.77 0.71
N GLU A 67 -10.48 -9.00 0.59
CA GLU A 67 -10.25 -10.06 1.59
C GLU A 67 -8.78 -10.32 1.87
N ILE A 68 -7.90 -10.02 0.91
CA ILE A 68 -6.45 -10.14 1.08
C ILE A 68 -5.87 -9.23 2.17
N LEU A 69 -6.62 -8.20 2.59
CA LEU A 69 -6.26 -7.28 3.68
C LEU A 69 -7.03 -7.57 4.97
N LYS A 70 -7.70 -8.73 5.08
CA LYS A 70 -8.43 -9.11 6.30
C LYS A 70 -7.52 -9.15 7.53
N ASP A 71 -6.27 -9.58 7.34
CA ASP A 71 -5.27 -9.74 8.41
C ASP A 71 -4.33 -8.51 8.54
N GLY A 72 -4.63 -7.43 7.81
CA GLY A 72 -3.84 -6.21 7.73
C GLY A 72 -3.05 -6.08 6.43
N GLY A 73 -2.45 -4.91 6.25
CA GLY A 73 -1.64 -4.57 5.09
C GLY A 73 -1.73 -3.10 4.72
N PHE A 74 -1.35 -2.76 3.50
CA PHE A 74 -1.21 -1.39 3.07
C PHE A 74 -2.04 -1.10 1.82
N PHE A 75 -2.88 -0.07 1.88
CA PHE A 75 -3.51 0.52 0.72
C PHE A 75 -2.65 1.64 0.16
N LEU A 76 -2.13 1.40 -1.04
CA LEU A 76 -1.32 2.35 -1.77
C LEU A 76 -2.19 3.16 -2.73
N LYS A 77 -2.27 4.45 -2.45
CA LYS A 77 -2.82 5.46 -3.36
C LYS A 77 -1.83 5.66 -4.50
N ALA A 78 -2.20 5.17 -5.67
CA ALA A 78 -1.24 5.02 -6.76
C ALA A 78 -1.17 6.26 -7.68
N ARG A 79 -2.15 7.17 -7.60
CA ARG A 79 -2.12 8.47 -8.30
C ARG A 79 -1.60 9.57 -7.36
N PRO A 80 -0.55 10.32 -7.75
CA PRO A 80 0.02 11.37 -6.90
C PRO A 80 -0.87 12.61 -6.78
N GLU A 81 -1.73 12.87 -7.76
CA GLU A 81 -2.59 14.07 -7.80
C GLU A 81 -3.97 13.88 -7.17
N GLY A 82 -4.39 12.64 -6.88
CA GLY A 82 -5.71 12.45 -6.29
C GLY A 82 -5.74 12.83 -4.81
N GLY A 83 -6.86 13.46 -4.44
CA GLY A 83 -7.23 13.73 -3.06
C GLY A 83 -7.50 12.44 -2.27
N GLY A 84 -7.80 12.55 -0.98
CA GLY A 84 -8.17 11.42 -0.12
C GLY A 84 -7.24 11.23 1.08
N ILE A 85 -7.60 10.30 1.95
CA ILE A 85 -7.06 10.18 3.31
C ILE A 85 -5.72 9.43 3.31
N GLU A 86 -4.71 9.96 3.99
CA GLU A 86 -3.54 9.20 4.43
C GLU A 86 -3.69 8.96 5.94
N LYS A 87 -3.90 7.70 6.33
CA LYS A 87 -4.19 7.35 7.73
C LYS A 87 -3.64 5.98 8.08
N SER A 88 -3.46 5.79 9.36
CA SER A 88 -3.01 4.57 9.99
C SER A 88 -4.17 4.07 10.86
N ILE A 89 -4.56 2.81 10.70
CA ILE A 89 -5.71 2.20 11.40
C ILE A 89 -5.19 1.00 12.19
N PRO A 90 -4.66 1.21 13.41
CA PRO A 90 -4.01 0.15 14.17
C PRO A 90 -4.92 -1.02 14.51
N ALA A 91 -6.21 -0.75 14.76
CA ALA A 91 -7.21 -1.78 15.05
C ALA A 91 -7.36 -2.81 13.93
N GLU A 92 -7.02 -2.45 12.68
CA GLU A 92 -7.09 -3.31 11.50
C GLU A 92 -5.72 -3.66 10.93
N LYS A 93 -4.63 -3.27 11.62
CA LYS A 93 -3.26 -3.37 11.12
C LYS A 93 -3.10 -2.82 9.69
N LEU A 94 -3.77 -1.69 9.43
CA LEU A 94 -3.90 -1.14 8.10
C LEU A 94 -3.17 0.21 7.96
N GLY A 95 -2.33 0.33 6.94
CA GLY A 95 -1.78 1.61 6.49
C GLY A 95 -2.46 2.07 5.21
N ILE A 96 -2.80 3.36 5.13
CA ILE A 96 -3.33 3.99 3.91
C ILE A 96 -2.46 5.20 3.60
N GLY A 97 -1.98 5.30 2.37
CA GLY A 97 -1.31 6.50 1.90
C GLY A 97 -0.59 6.36 0.58
N ARG A 98 0.27 7.34 0.29
CA ARG A 98 1.06 7.40 -0.94
C ARG A 98 2.34 6.58 -0.83
N ILE A 99 3.06 6.46 -1.95
CA ILE A 99 4.30 5.67 -2.03
C ILE A 99 5.33 6.09 -0.96
N GLY A 100 5.49 7.39 -0.69
CA GLY A 100 6.41 7.85 0.35
C GLY A 100 6.09 7.31 1.74
N LYS A 101 4.80 7.31 2.12
CA LYS A 101 4.34 6.73 3.39
C LYS A 101 4.57 5.22 3.43
N LEU A 102 4.25 4.51 2.34
CA LEU A 102 4.50 3.06 2.24
C LEU A 102 5.99 2.75 2.45
N LEU A 103 6.89 3.40 1.71
CA LEU A 103 8.33 3.16 1.81
C LEU A 103 8.85 3.41 3.22
N GLY A 104 8.39 4.48 3.88
CA GLY A 104 8.69 4.73 5.28
C GLY A 104 8.18 3.62 6.21
N ALA A 105 6.93 3.20 6.01
CA ALA A 105 6.26 2.16 6.81
C ALA A 105 6.91 0.78 6.68
N LEU A 106 7.49 0.44 5.52
CA LEU A 106 8.17 -0.84 5.31
C LEU A 106 9.34 -1.06 6.29
N ASN A 107 9.93 0.00 6.83
CA ASN A 107 11.01 -0.07 7.81
C ASN A 107 10.53 -0.45 9.23
N ARG A 108 9.23 -0.71 9.45
CA ARG A 108 8.66 -1.05 10.77
C ARG A 108 7.88 -2.36 10.74
N ASN A 109 8.02 -3.20 11.76
CA ASN A 109 7.18 -4.40 11.88
C ASN A 109 5.72 -4.02 12.12
N ASP A 110 5.49 -3.00 12.94
CA ASP A 110 4.21 -2.34 13.18
C ASP A 110 3.94 -1.23 12.15
N PHE A 111 4.08 -1.55 10.86
CA PHE A 111 3.96 -0.57 9.76
C PHE A 111 2.65 0.23 9.79
N TRP A 112 1.58 -0.34 10.36
CA TRP A 112 0.27 0.31 10.51
C TRP A 112 0.24 1.42 11.56
N ASN A 113 1.30 1.60 12.35
CA ASN A 113 1.47 2.74 13.26
C ASN A 113 2.37 3.82 12.65
N TYR A 114 2.88 3.64 11.43
CA TYR A 114 3.78 4.60 10.82
C TYR A 114 3.05 5.89 10.45
N GLU A 115 3.58 7.02 10.92
CA GLU A 115 3.23 8.35 10.46
C GLU A 115 4.47 8.98 9.82
N PRO A 116 4.35 9.55 8.60
CA PRO A 116 5.45 10.25 7.98
C PRO A 116 5.82 11.49 8.81
N PRO A 117 7.10 11.87 8.87
CA PRO A 117 7.51 13.11 9.53
C PRO A 117 6.80 14.29 8.86
N LYS A 118 6.25 15.21 9.66
CA LYS A 118 5.70 16.46 9.14
C LYS A 118 6.84 17.22 8.47
N LYS A 119 6.65 17.64 7.21
CA LYS A 119 7.54 18.62 6.60
C LYS A 119 7.26 19.96 7.30
N ASP A 120 8.28 20.52 7.91
CA ASP A 120 8.32 21.93 8.34
C ASP A 120 8.24 22.85 7.11
#